data_AF-A0A6B3FT13-F1
#
_entry.id   AF-A0A6B3FT13-F1
#
_cell.length_a   1.000
_cell.length_b   1.000
_cell.length_c   1.000
_cell.angle_alpha   90.00
_cell.angle_beta   90.00
_cell.angle_gamma   90.00
#
_symmetry.space_group_name_H-M   'P 1'
#
loop_
_entity.id
_entity.type
_entity.pdbx_description
1 polymer ?
#
loop_
_entity_poly.entity_id
_entity_poly.type
_entity_poly.pdbx_seq_one_letter_code
_entity_poly.pdbx_strand_id
1 'polypeptide(L)' 'MSTENELFSAVDALLEEVAQEDLPTPAERKRLREAAGLSQAQIAKVLEARREAVGNWETGKTEPRPPKRAAYARLLEGLA' A
#
# COMPACT_ATOMS: atom_id res chain seq x y z
N MET A 1 7.73 22.87 28.80
CA MET A 1 8.47 22.53 27.57
C MET A 1 8.44 21.02 27.48
N SER A 2 7.93 20.45 26.38
CA SER A 2 7.98 18.99 26.18
C SER A 2 9.44 18.54 26.12
N THR A 3 9.73 17.39 26.68
CA THR A 3 11.04 16.76 26.57
C THR A 3 11.27 16.25 25.15
N GLU A 4 12.54 16.11 24.75
CA GLU A 4 12.93 15.60 23.44
C GLU A 4 12.31 14.22 23.14
N ASN A 5 12.25 13.35 24.16
CA ASN A 5 11.66 12.01 24.02
C ASN A 5 10.15 12.04 23.75
N GLU A 6 9.41 12.95 24.40
CA GLU A 6 7.97 13.13 24.16
C GLU A 6 7.69 13.65 22.75
N LEU A 7 8.57 14.49 22.22
CA LEU A 7 8.46 14.97 20.83
C LEU A 7 8.72 13.84 19.82
N PHE A 8 9.72 12.99 20.06
CA PHE A 8 9.97 11.83 19.17
C PHE A 8 8.82 10.83 19.18
N SER A 9 8.30 10.46 20.35
CA SER A 9 7.14 9.54 20.41
C SER A 9 5.88 10.11 19.75
N ALA A 10 5.66 11.42 19.83
CA ALA A 10 4.55 12.08 19.15
C ALA A 10 4.73 12.07 17.62
N VAL A 11 5.97 12.22 17.13
CA VAL A 11 6.30 12.09 15.70
C VAL A 11 6.09 10.64 15.23
N ASP A 12 6.56 9.65 15.97
CA ASP A 12 6.39 8.24 15.62
C ASP A 12 4.90 7.84 15.57
N ALA A 13 4.10 8.29 16.54
CA ALA A 13 2.65 8.07 16.55
C ALA A 13 1.96 8.73 15.34
N LEU A 14 2.37 9.95 14.97
CA LEU A 14 1.86 10.65 13.80
C LEU A 14 2.27 9.95 12.50
N LEU A 15 3.50 9.42 12.44
CA LEU A 15 3.98 8.65 11.29
C LEU A 15 3.25 7.30 11.16
N GLU A 16 2.95 6.61 12.26
CA GLU A 16 2.11 5.40 12.26
C GLU A 16 0.68 5.69 11.78
N GLU A 17 0.11 6.82 12.20
CA GLU A 17 -1.23 7.27 11.77
C GLU A 17 -1.28 7.55 10.26
N VAL A 18 -0.21 8.14 9.70
CA VAL A 18 -0.08 8.40 8.25
C VAL A 18 0.25 7.12 7.46
N ALA A 19 1.15 6.27 7.96
CA ALA A 19 1.62 5.07 7.27
C ALA A 19 0.55 3.97 7.13
N GLN A 20 -0.43 3.93 8.04
CA GLN A 20 -1.55 2.98 7.97
C GLN A 20 -2.48 3.27 6.78
N GLU A 21 -2.42 4.46 6.17
CA GLU A 21 -3.44 4.88 5.20
C GLU A 21 -2.97 5.22 3.79
N ASP A 22 -1.69 5.40 3.47
CA ASP A 22 -1.34 5.80 2.10
C ASP A 22 -0.82 4.66 1.23
N LEU A 23 -1.68 4.18 0.32
CA LEU A 23 -1.21 3.40 -0.82
C LEU A 23 -0.32 4.29 -1.71
N PRO A 24 0.82 3.78 -2.23
CA PRO A 24 1.61 4.50 -3.23
C PRO A 24 0.74 4.98 -4.40
N THR A 25 1.20 5.97 -5.16
CA THR A 25 0.46 6.42 -6.36
C THR A 25 0.18 5.24 -7.30
N PRO A 26 -0.94 5.21 -8.04
CA PRO A 26 -1.27 4.07 -8.92
C PRO A 26 -0.15 3.64 -9.86
N ALA A 27 0.58 4.61 -10.42
CA ALA A 27 1.74 4.37 -11.27
C ALA A 27 2.88 3.65 -10.52
N GLU A 28 3.13 4.02 -9.26
CA GLU A 28 4.15 3.37 -8.43
C GLU A 28 3.75 1.94 -8.09
N ARG A 29 2.47 1.68 -7.81
CA ARG A 29 1.97 0.31 -7.58
C ARG A 29 2.29 -0.61 -8.75
N LYS A 30 2.06 -0.11 -9.97
CA LYS A 30 2.39 -0.82 -11.22
C LYS A 30 3.89 -1.03 -11.37
N ARG A 31 4.69 0.02 -11.14
CA ARG A 31 6.15 -0.03 -11.22
C ARG A 31 6.74 -1.10 -10.30
N LEU A 32 6.34 -1.10 -9.02
CA LEU A 32 6.78 -2.06 -8.01
C LEU A 32 6.42 -3.49 -8.41
N ARG A 33 5.18 -3.72 -8.84
CA ARG A 33 4.73 -5.04 -9.34
C ARG A 33 5.59 -5.52 -10.51
N GLU A 34 5.82 -4.65 -11.50
CA GLU A 34 6.56 -5.02 -12.73
C GLU A 34 8.04 -5.23 -12.47
N ALA A 35 8.66 -4.41 -11.62
CA ALA A 35 10.04 -4.58 -11.17
C ALA A 35 10.25 -5.93 -10.45
N ALA A 36 9.24 -6.41 -9.72
CA ALA A 36 9.24 -7.70 -9.07
C ALA A 36 8.90 -8.89 -10.00
N GLY A 37 8.63 -8.65 -11.30
CA GLY A 37 8.23 -9.69 -12.24
C GLY A 37 6.85 -10.30 -11.97
N LEU A 38 6.00 -9.62 -11.19
CA LEU A 38 4.69 -10.11 -10.81
C LEU A 38 3.61 -9.69 -11.83
N SER A 39 2.70 -10.61 -12.12
CA SER A 39 1.48 -10.32 -12.89
C SER A 39 0.35 -9.81 -11.99
N GLN A 40 -0.58 -9.04 -12.55
CA GLN A 40 -1.81 -8.64 -11.85
C GLN A 40 -2.61 -9.85 -11.35
N ALA A 41 -2.56 -10.98 -12.07
CA ALA A 41 -3.25 -12.21 -11.69
C ALA A 41 -2.64 -12.87 -10.44
N GLN A 42 -1.31 -12.81 -10.27
CA GLN A 42 -0.65 -13.32 -9.06
C GLN A 42 -1.06 -12.51 -7.83
N ILE A 43 -1.07 -11.18 -7.93
CA ILE A 43 -1.56 -10.31 -6.85
C ILE A 43 -3.04 -10.59 -6.56
N ALA A 44 -3.88 -10.65 -7.61
CA ALA A 44 -5.31 -10.90 -7.47
C ALA A 44 -5.60 -12.24 -6.76
N LYS A 45 -4.82 -13.29 -7.07
CA LYS A 45 -4.95 -14.59 -6.42
C LYS A 45 -4.66 -14.53 -4.92
N VAL A 46 -3.59 -13.84 -4.51
CA VAL A 46 -3.21 -13.70 -3.08
C VAL A 46 -4.23 -12.86 -2.32
N LEU A 47 -4.77 -11.81 -2.96
CA LEU A 47 -5.72 -10.89 -2.34
C LEU A 47 -7.19 -11.30 -2.48
N GLU A 48 -7.47 -12.48 -3.05
CA GLU A 48 -8.82 -12.96 -3.36
C GLU A 48 -9.67 -11.89 -4.09
N ALA A 49 -9.06 -11.26 -5.09
CA ALA A 49 -9.64 -10.22 -5.92
C ALA A 49 -9.73 -10.68 -7.39
N ARG A 50 -10.44 -9.90 -8.22
CA ARG A 50 -10.40 -10.09 -9.67
C ARG A 50 -9.16 -9.44 -10.26
N ARG A 51 -8.59 -10.02 -11.31
CA ARG A 51 -7.41 -9.48 -12.01
C ARG A 51 -7.67 -8.06 -12.53
N GLU A 52 -8.89 -7.79 -13.00
CA GLU A 52 -9.35 -6.47 -13.44
C GLU A 52 -9.39 -5.45 -12.31
N ALA A 53 -9.69 -5.88 -11.07
CA ALA A 53 -9.68 -4.98 -9.91
C ALA A 53 -8.27 -4.46 -9.63
N VAL A 54 -7.25 -5.34 -9.67
CA VAL A 54 -5.84 -4.93 -9.54
C VAL A 54 -5.45 -3.95 -10.64
N GLY A 55 -5.88 -4.19 -11.89
CA GLY A 55 -5.68 -3.24 -12.98
C GLY A 55 -6.35 -1.87 -12.74
N ASN A 56 -7.56 -1.85 -12.18
CA ASN A 56 -8.24 -0.61 -11.82
C ASN A 56 -7.54 0.12 -10.65
N TRP A 57 -6.90 -0.60 -9.72
CA TRP A 57 -6.11 -0.01 -8.62
C TRP A 57 -4.80 0.61 -9.13
N GLU A 58 -4.13 -0.05 -10.07
CA GLU A 58 -2.89 0.42 -10.70
C GLU A 58 -3.12 1.58 -11.68
N THR A 59 -4.36 1.80 -12.12
CA THR A 59 -4.75 2.94 -12.97
C THR A 59 -5.46 4.04 -12.19
N GLY A 60 -5.72 3.85 -10.89
CA GLY A 60 -6.44 4.81 -10.06
C GLY A 60 -7.94 4.90 -10.36
N LYS A 61 -8.49 4.01 -11.21
CA LYS A 61 -9.92 3.98 -11.53
C LYS A 61 -10.78 3.60 -10.31
N THR A 62 -10.23 2.75 -9.45
CA THR A 62 -10.84 2.39 -8.16
C THR A 62 -9.74 2.17 -7.13
N GLU A 63 -10.08 2.18 -5.84
CA GLU A 63 -9.17 1.79 -4.77
C GLU A 63 -9.60 0.44 -4.15
N PRO A 64 -8.66 -0.37 -3.62
CA PRO A 64 -9.02 -1.55 -2.85
C PRO A 64 -9.70 -1.13 -1.54
N ARG A 65 -10.71 -1.91 -1.14
CA ARG A 65 -11.39 -1.73 0.15
C ARG A 65 -10.75 -2.64 1.22
N PRO A 66 -10.89 -2.33 2.52
CA PRO A 66 -10.55 -3.28 3.57
C PRO A 66 -11.28 -4.63 3.38
N PRO A 67 -10.65 -5.77 3.73
CA PRO A 67 -9.28 -5.92 4.24
C PRO A 67 -8.20 -5.94 3.14
N LYS A 68 -8.58 -6.05 1.86
CA LYS A 68 -7.64 -6.16 0.72
C LYS A 68 -6.68 -4.97 0.62
N ARG A 69 -7.14 -3.77 1.02
CA ARG A 69 -6.31 -2.56 1.05
C ARG A 69 -5.06 -2.73 1.91
N ALA A 70 -5.21 -3.19 3.14
CA ALA A 70 -4.10 -3.38 4.07
C ALA A 70 -3.12 -4.45 3.55
N ALA A 71 -3.65 -5.58 3.06
CA ALA A 71 -2.84 -6.64 2.47
C ALA A 71 -2.09 -6.18 1.21
N TYR A 72 -2.71 -5.34 0.37
CA TYR A 72 -2.08 -4.78 -0.81
C TYR A 72 -1.01 -3.74 -0.47
N ALA A 73 -1.27 -2.86 0.50
CA ALA A 73 -0.27 -1.92 1.01
C ALA A 73 0.96 -2.68 1.54
N ARG A 74 0.75 -3.71 2.37
CA ARG A 74 1.84 -4.54 2.91
C ARG A 74 2.63 -5.27 1.83
N LEU A 75 1.95 -5.75 0.78
CA LEU A 75 2.62 -6.34 -0.39
C LEU A 75 3.52 -5.30 -1.07
N LEU A 76 3.00 -4.12 -1.37
CA LEU A 76 3.74 -3.07 -2.08
C LEU A 76 4.91 -2.52 -1.27
N GLU A 77 4.74 -2.36 0.04
CA GLU A 77 5.81 -2.00 0.98
C GLU A 77 6.98 -3.00 0.91
N GLY A 78 6.68 -4.30 0.83
CA GLY A 78 7.71 -5.33 0.68
C GLY A 78 8.36 -5.41 -0.71
N LEU A 79 7.86 -4.68 -1.71
CA LEU A 79 8.44 -4.58 -3.05
C LEU A 79 9.25 -3.29 -3.27
N ALA A 80 9.10 -2.30 -2.38
CA ALA A 80 9.77 -1.00 -2.44
C ALA A 80 11.21 -1.08 -1.91
#